data_AF-A0A522RW55-F1
#
_entry.id   AF-A0A522RW55-F1
#
_cell.length_a   1.000
_cell.length_b   1.000
_cell.length_c   1.000
_cell.angle_alpha   90.00
_cell.angle_beta   90.00
_cell.angle_gamma   90.00
#
_symmetry.space_group_name_H-M   'P 1'
#
loop_
_entity.id
_entity.type
_entity.pdbx_description
1 polymer ?
#
loop_
_entity_poly.entity_id
_entity_poly.type
_entity_poly.pdbx_seq_one_letter_code
_entity_poly.pdbx_strand_id
1 'polypeptide(L)'
;MEPTDHHPSRDFTRTRWSLVRRLHTPRTDEARDALAELAVRYWYPVYAYVRRCGHAPEIAQDITRAFFQQLTAETRGGALPDGRFRDWLLGRLNTFLAGDWRELAEGETTAVAPSLEDLEQRNRDDLTAAGSPEQAFQRGFALEVLARGFKRLQSEAGQTGHLDMYEALEPYLAHDPLPGQYEEIGRRLAIRPLALVLALKRLRQRFRELVQQELMGTVASPEQLDAEQRALFAAMGGGR
;
A
#
# COMPACT_ATOMS: atom_id res chain seq x y z
N MET A 1 -13.15 45.02 -10.44
CA MET A 1 -12.30 44.09 -11.22
C MET A 1 -11.17 43.68 -10.31
N GLU A 2 -11.34 42.57 -9.59
CA GLU A 2 -10.28 41.83 -8.92
C GLU A 2 -10.57 40.34 -9.18
N PRO A 3 -9.62 39.56 -9.72
CA PRO A 3 -9.77 38.13 -9.87
C PRO A 3 -9.25 37.45 -8.60
N THR A 4 -10.13 36.77 -7.84
CA THR A 4 -9.66 35.83 -6.83
C THR A 4 -9.42 34.50 -7.53
N ASP A 5 -8.16 34.24 -7.79
CA ASP A 5 -7.65 33.03 -8.41
C ASP A 5 -7.74 31.83 -7.43
N HIS A 6 -7.87 30.66 -8.05
CA HIS A 6 -8.19 29.33 -7.52
C HIS A 6 -7.16 28.78 -6.50
N HIS A 7 -7.50 27.81 -5.64
CA HIS A 7 -6.70 26.60 -5.32
C HIS A 7 -7.52 25.52 -4.52
N PRO A 8 -7.16 24.23 -4.60
CA PRO A 8 -8.08 23.10 -4.73
C PRO A 8 -8.42 22.43 -3.39
N SER A 9 -9.33 23.02 -2.62
CA SER A 9 -9.82 22.39 -1.37
C SER A 9 -10.97 21.38 -1.59
N ARG A 10 -11.34 21.07 -2.83
CA ARG A 10 -12.62 20.38 -3.14
C ARG A 10 -12.58 18.87 -3.33
N ASP A 11 -11.41 18.22 -3.39
CA ASP A 11 -11.32 16.75 -3.60
C ASP A 11 -10.67 15.97 -2.44
N PHE A 12 -10.29 16.63 -1.34
CA PHE A 12 -9.82 15.93 -0.13
C PHE A 12 -10.97 15.30 0.69
N THR A 13 -12.22 15.72 0.45
CA THR A 13 -13.38 15.22 1.18
C THR A 13 -13.79 13.79 0.76
N ARG A 14 -13.30 13.32 -0.40
CA ARG A 14 -13.68 12.03 -0.98
C ARG A 14 -12.56 11.00 -0.99
N THR A 15 -11.35 11.39 -0.60
CA THR A 15 -10.22 10.47 -0.48
C THR A 15 -10.32 9.66 0.80
N ARG A 16 -9.90 8.40 0.68
CA ARG A 16 -10.12 7.27 1.59
C ARG A 16 -9.67 7.43 3.05
N TRP A 17 -9.15 8.59 3.46
CA TRP A 17 -9.20 9.03 4.87
C TRP A 17 -10.63 9.11 5.39
N SER A 18 -11.63 9.15 4.50
CA SER A 18 -13.02 8.86 4.85
C SER A 18 -13.21 7.46 5.46
N LEU A 19 -12.46 6.41 5.08
CA LEU A 19 -12.53 5.10 5.74
C LEU A 19 -12.02 5.17 7.17
N VAL A 20 -10.84 5.78 7.34
CA VAL A 20 -10.27 5.96 8.68
C VAL A 20 -11.21 6.85 9.52
N ARG A 21 -11.72 7.97 8.99
CA ARG A 21 -12.74 8.81 9.65
C ARG A 21 -14.08 8.10 9.87
N ARG A 22 -14.47 7.14 9.02
CA ARG A 22 -15.63 6.27 9.20
C ARG A 22 -15.45 5.33 10.38
N LEU A 23 -14.21 5.01 10.79
CA LEU A 23 -13.93 4.35 12.08
C LEU A 23 -14.49 5.12 13.28
N HIS A 24 -14.62 6.46 13.18
CA HIS A 24 -15.19 7.31 14.22
C HIS A 24 -16.71 7.48 14.15
N THR A 25 -17.37 7.01 13.08
CA THR A 25 -18.82 7.18 12.99
C THR A 25 -19.46 6.10 13.86
N PRO A 26 -20.40 6.44 14.77
CA PRO A 26 -21.06 5.46 15.64
C PRO A 26 -21.92 4.41 14.91
N ARG A 27 -21.89 4.39 13.57
CA ARG A 27 -22.38 3.27 12.75
C ARG A 27 -21.30 2.18 12.72
N THR A 28 -21.51 1.17 13.56
CA THR A 28 -20.63 0.03 13.82
C THR A 28 -20.18 -0.74 12.57
N ASP A 29 -20.95 -0.69 11.48
CA ASP A 29 -20.66 -1.44 10.25
C ASP A 29 -19.66 -0.73 9.34
N GLU A 30 -19.76 0.60 9.21
CA GLU A 30 -18.86 1.37 8.34
C GLU A 30 -17.43 1.45 8.89
N ALA A 31 -17.30 1.49 10.21
CA ALA A 31 -16.02 1.37 10.90
C ALA A 31 -15.40 -0.01 10.69
N ARG A 32 -16.20 -1.06 10.79
CA ARG A 32 -15.73 -2.44 10.58
C ARG A 32 -15.21 -2.64 9.15
N ASP A 33 -15.93 -2.13 8.16
CA ASP A 33 -15.54 -2.22 6.75
C ASP A 33 -14.25 -1.46 6.46
N ALA A 34 -14.11 -0.26 7.03
CA ALA A 34 -12.89 0.53 6.91
C ALA A 34 -11.67 -0.16 7.51
N LEU A 35 -11.83 -0.79 8.67
CA LEU A 35 -10.74 -1.51 9.30
C LEU A 35 -10.42 -2.80 8.57
N ALA A 36 -11.41 -3.51 8.03
CA ALA A 36 -11.17 -4.67 7.18
C ALA A 36 -10.36 -4.29 5.94
N GLU A 37 -10.68 -3.15 5.30
CA GLU A 37 -9.92 -2.64 4.17
C GLU A 37 -8.48 -2.24 4.57
N LEU A 38 -8.28 -1.68 5.76
CA LEU A 38 -6.95 -1.38 6.29
C LEU A 38 -6.17 -2.63 6.70
N ALA A 39 -6.83 -3.64 7.28
CA ALA A 39 -6.22 -4.90 7.67
C ALA A 39 -5.63 -5.60 6.44
N VAL A 40 -6.37 -5.66 5.33
CA VAL A 40 -5.84 -6.19 4.06
C VAL A 40 -4.61 -5.39 3.58
N ARG A 41 -4.57 -4.08 3.84
CA ARG A 41 -3.46 -3.21 3.39
C ARG A 41 -2.19 -3.38 4.23
N TYR A 42 -2.34 -3.63 5.52
CA TYR A 42 -1.23 -3.66 6.48
C TYR A 42 -0.89 -5.06 6.98
N TRP A 43 -1.62 -6.09 6.56
CA TRP A 43 -1.38 -7.47 6.99
C TRP A 43 0.06 -7.91 6.72
N TYR A 44 0.50 -7.82 5.47
CA TYR A 44 1.84 -8.22 5.09
C TYR A 44 2.93 -7.34 5.72
N PRO A 45 2.82 -5.99 5.74
CA PRO A 45 3.75 -5.13 6.48
C PRO A 45 3.95 -5.53 7.95
N VAL A 46 2.86 -5.84 8.66
CA VAL A 46 2.91 -6.30 10.06
C VAL A 46 3.55 -7.68 10.14
N TYR A 47 3.14 -8.62 9.28
CA TYR A 47 3.76 -9.94 9.21
C TYR A 47 5.28 -9.87 9.00
N ALA A 48 5.71 -9.04 8.04
CA ALA A 48 7.13 -8.84 7.76
C ALA A 48 7.88 -8.27 8.97
N TYR A 49 7.29 -7.32 9.71
CA TYR A 49 7.85 -6.80 10.96
C TYR A 49 8.08 -7.94 11.96
N VAL A 50 7.03 -8.72 12.25
CA VAL A 50 7.07 -9.81 13.23
C VAL A 50 8.05 -10.91 12.83
N ARG A 51 8.13 -11.24 11.52
CA ARG A 51 9.14 -12.17 11.00
C ARG A 51 10.56 -11.67 11.24
N ARG A 52 10.81 -10.36 11.09
CA ARG A 52 12.11 -9.74 11.39
C ARG A 52 12.45 -9.65 12.86
N CYS A 53 11.46 -9.71 13.76
CA CYS A 53 11.69 -9.91 15.19
C CYS A 53 12.20 -11.31 15.55
N GLY A 54 12.24 -12.25 14.59
CA GLY A 54 12.81 -13.59 14.76
C GLY A 54 11.79 -14.71 15.01
N HIS A 55 10.49 -14.41 14.96
CA HIS A 55 9.43 -15.41 15.14
C HIS A 55 9.34 -16.35 13.94
N ALA A 56 9.08 -17.65 14.17
CA ALA A 56 8.80 -18.63 13.12
C ALA A 56 7.58 -18.24 12.28
N PRO A 57 7.45 -18.71 11.02
CA PRO A 57 6.38 -18.32 10.11
C PRO A 57 4.96 -18.45 10.70
N GLU A 58 4.66 -19.60 11.30
CA GLU A 58 3.36 -19.91 11.89
C GLU A 58 3.06 -18.96 13.06
N ILE A 59 4.02 -18.81 13.96
CA ILE A 59 3.93 -17.90 15.11
C ILE A 59 3.76 -16.45 14.65
N ALA A 60 4.47 -16.02 13.60
CA ALA A 60 4.34 -14.67 13.08
C ALA A 60 2.97 -14.43 12.45
N GLN A 61 2.39 -15.43 11.79
CA GLN A 61 1.03 -15.36 11.26
C GLN A 61 0.01 -15.23 12.39
N ASP A 62 0.15 -16.02 13.46
CA ASP A 62 -0.74 -15.99 14.61
C ASP A 62 -0.65 -14.68 15.39
N ILE A 63 0.57 -14.18 15.64
CA ILE A 63 0.80 -12.84 16.22
C ILE A 63 0.12 -11.75 15.38
N THR A 64 0.31 -11.79 14.06
CA THR A 64 -0.27 -10.79 13.15
C THR A 64 -1.80 -10.83 13.22
N ARG A 65 -2.38 -12.04 13.25
CA ARG A 65 -3.81 -12.24 13.33
C ARG A 65 -4.39 -11.74 14.65
N ALA A 66 -3.76 -12.09 15.77
CA ALA A 66 -4.12 -11.62 17.10
C ALA A 66 -4.04 -10.09 17.21
N PHE A 67 -2.99 -9.49 16.64
CA PHE A 67 -2.83 -8.03 16.60
C PHE A 67 -4.01 -7.35 15.90
N PHE A 68 -4.39 -7.78 14.69
CA PHE A 68 -5.52 -7.17 13.98
C PHE A 68 -6.87 -7.44 14.64
N GLN A 69 -7.04 -8.59 15.30
CA GLN A 69 -8.23 -8.89 16.09
C GLN A 69 -8.37 -7.95 17.29
N GLN A 70 -7.29 -7.75 18.05
CA GLN A 70 -7.27 -6.82 19.18
C GLN A 70 -7.47 -5.38 18.70
N LEU A 71 -6.77 -4.96 17.64
CA LEU A 71 -6.91 -3.65 17.03
C LEU A 71 -8.38 -3.37 16.68
N THR A 72 -9.07 -4.36 16.10
CA THR A 72 -10.50 -4.28 15.75
C THR A 72 -11.40 -4.17 16.96
N ALA A 73 -11.07 -4.81 18.08
CA ALA A 73 -11.85 -4.70 19.30
C ALA A 73 -11.70 -3.31 19.94
N GLU A 74 -10.49 -2.77 19.96
CA GLU A 74 -10.13 -1.50 20.61
C GLU A 74 -10.59 -0.27 19.82
N THR A 75 -10.59 -0.34 18.49
CA THR A 75 -10.97 0.80 17.64
C THR A 75 -12.49 1.01 17.55
N ARG A 76 -13.32 0.17 18.16
CA ARG A 76 -14.80 0.30 18.16
C ARG A 76 -15.34 1.55 18.86
N GLY A 77 -14.49 2.37 19.48
CA GLY A 77 -14.88 3.65 20.10
C GLY A 77 -13.74 4.64 20.32
N GLY A 78 -12.61 4.49 19.60
CA GLY A 78 -11.39 5.27 19.83
C GLY A 78 -11.22 6.46 18.89
N ALA A 79 -10.52 7.50 19.37
CA ALA A 79 -10.01 8.58 18.53
C ALA A 79 -8.83 8.09 17.69
N LEU A 80 -8.81 8.46 16.40
CA LEU A 80 -7.69 8.20 15.51
C LEU A 80 -6.44 8.98 15.92
N PRO A 81 -5.25 8.52 15.49
CA PRO A 81 -4.05 9.32 15.57
C PRO A 81 -4.17 10.61 14.75
N ASP A 82 -3.64 11.68 15.32
CA ASP A 82 -3.17 12.81 14.52
C ASP A 82 -1.90 12.38 13.78
N GLY A 83 -1.92 12.32 12.45
CA GLY A 83 -0.74 12.03 11.64
C GLY A 83 -0.89 10.88 10.64
N ARG A 84 0.24 10.23 10.34
CA ARG A 84 0.34 9.12 9.38
C ARG A 84 -0.14 7.83 10.04
N PHE A 85 -1.08 7.14 9.42
CA PHE A 85 -1.63 5.90 9.96
C PHE A 85 -0.55 4.84 10.23
N ARG A 86 0.48 4.78 9.37
CA ARG A 86 1.56 3.82 9.50
C ARG A 86 2.30 3.93 10.84
N ASP A 87 2.56 5.16 11.28
CA ASP A 87 3.43 5.41 12.45
C ASP A 87 2.66 5.06 13.72
N TRP A 88 1.39 5.42 13.74
CA TRP A 88 0.47 4.97 14.78
C TRP A 88 0.36 3.45 14.81
N LEU A 89 0.16 2.80 13.66
CA LEU A 89 0.03 1.35 13.59
C LEU A 89 1.30 0.65 14.10
N LEU A 90 2.47 1.16 13.72
CA LEU A 90 3.76 0.66 14.19
C LEU A 90 3.92 0.84 15.70
N GLY A 91 3.53 1.99 16.25
CA GLY A 91 3.52 2.22 17.70
C GLY A 91 2.59 1.25 18.44
N ARG A 92 1.39 1.01 17.91
CA ARG A 92 0.44 0.02 18.44
C ARG A 92 1.00 -1.40 18.38
N LEU A 93 1.63 -1.78 17.26
CA LEU A 93 2.27 -3.08 17.10
C LEU A 93 3.39 -3.28 18.13
N ASN A 94 4.26 -2.29 18.32
CA ASN A 94 5.32 -2.36 19.33
C ASN A 94 4.78 -2.51 20.74
N THR A 95 3.68 -1.82 21.04
CA THR A 95 3.01 -1.92 22.36
C THR A 95 2.39 -3.30 22.55
N PHE A 96 1.76 -3.85 21.50
CA PHE A 96 1.20 -5.19 21.49
C PHE A 96 2.27 -6.28 21.69
N LEU A 97 3.40 -6.18 20.98
CA LEU A 97 4.51 -7.13 21.09
C LEU A 97 5.23 -7.07 22.45
N ALA A 98 5.21 -5.92 23.12
CA ALA A 98 5.75 -5.76 24.45
C ALA A 98 4.83 -6.30 25.56
N GLY A 99 3.54 -6.52 25.26
CA GLY A 99 2.56 -7.09 26.18
C GLY A 99 2.44 -8.61 26.08
N ASP A 100 1.43 -9.15 26.78
CA ASP A 100 1.14 -10.60 26.81
C ASP A 100 0.28 -11.04 25.62
N TRP A 101 0.88 -11.02 24.42
CA TRP A 101 0.20 -11.42 23.18
C TRP A 101 0.02 -12.94 23.04
N ARG A 102 0.75 -13.75 23.81
CA ARG A 102 0.80 -15.23 23.65
C ARG A 102 -0.57 -15.87 23.81
N GLU A 103 -1.32 -15.49 24.84
CA GLU A 103 -2.66 -16.01 25.08
C GLU A 103 -3.64 -15.65 23.95
N LEU A 104 -3.46 -14.47 23.34
CA LEU A 104 -4.28 -14.02 22.21
C LEU A 104 -3.92 -14.72 20.89
N ALA A 105 -2.64 -15.11 20.71
CA ALA A 105 -2.17 -15.81 19.52
C ALA A 105 -2.48 -17.31 19.55
N GLU A 106 -2.54 -17.92 20.73
CA GLU A 106 -2.88 -19.35 20.92
C GLU A 106 -4.40 -19.62 20.94
N GLY A 107 -5.22 -18.57 21.06
CA GLY A 107 -6.68 -18.68 21.10
C GLY A 107 -7.34 -18.94 19.75
N GLU A 108 -8.59 -19.43 19.78
CA GLU A 108 -9.44 -19.51 18.59
C GLU A 108 -9.67 -18.11 18.02
N THR A 109 -9.25 -17.92 16.78
CA THR A 109 -9.25 -16.64 16.10
C THR A 109 -10.01 -16.75 14.80
N THR A 110 -11.04 -15.92 14.64
CA THR A 110 -11.95 -15.94 13.49
C THR A 110 -11.46 -15.05 12.34
N ALA A 111 -10.31 -14.40 12.48
CA ALA A 111 -9.78 -13.50 11.46
C ALA A 111 -9.12 -14.30 10.33
N VAL A 112 -9.62 -14.11 9.11
CA VAL A 112 -9.06 -14.74 7.91
C VAL A 112 -7.63 -14.26 7.72
N ALA A 113 -6.67 -15.18 7.79
CA ALA A 113 -5.28 -14.91 7.47
C ALA A 113 -4.98 -15.29 6.00
N PRO A 114 -4.10 -14.55 5.31
CA PRO A 114 -3.53 -14.99 4.04
C PRO A 114 -2.78 -16.32 4.18
N SER A 115 -2.64 -17.05 3.08
CA SER A 115 -1.86 -18.29 3.03
C SER A 115 -0.44 -18.07 3.56
N LEU A 116 0.03 -18.99 4.41
CA LEU A 116 1.39 -18.92 4.94
C LEU A 116 2.43 -19.04 3.81
N GLU A 117 2.16 -19.84 2.79
CA GLU A 117 3.02 -20.00 1.62
C GLU A 117 3.19 -18.68 0.86
N ASP A 118 2.09 -17.96 0.61
CA ASP A 118 2.12 -16.65 -0.05
C ASP A 118 2.91 -15.63 0.79
N LEU A 119 2.72 -15.64 2.11
CA LEU A 119 3.40 -14.74 3.04
C LEU A 119 4.91 -15.01 3.07
N GLU A 120 5.34 -16.27 3.13
CA GLU A 120 6.75 -16.64 3.15
C GLU A 120 7.42 -16.47 1.77
N GLN A 121 6.68 -16.63 0.67
CA GLN A 121 7.19 -16.29 -0.65
C GLN A 121 7.52 -14.80 -0.73
N ARG A 122 6.58 -13.93 -0.34
CA ARG A 122 6.82 -12.47 -0.30
C ARG A 122 7.95 -12.11 0.67
N ASN A 123 8.00 -12.76 1.85
CA ASN A 123 9.05 -12.51 2.83
C ASN A 123 10.44 -12.85 2.27
N ARG A 124 10.57 -13.94 1.50
CA ARG A 124 11.81 -14.32 0.80
C ARG A 124 12.21 -13.33 -0.30
N ASP A 125 11.25 -12.81 -1.05
CA ASP A 125 11.53 -11.81 -2.07
C ASP A 125 12.00 -10.48 -1.44
N ASP A 126 11.46 -10.15 -0.27
CA ASP A 126 11.88 -9.01 0.56
C ASP A 126 13.15 -9.24 1.39
N LEU A 127 13.61 -10.49 1.51
CA LEU A 127 14.76 -10.86 2.33
C LEU A 127 16.10 -10.29 1.83
N THR A 128 16.14 -9.87 0.57
CA THR A 128 17.34 -9.35 -0.11
C THR A 128 17.90 -8.05 0.49
N ALA A 129 17.12 -7.33 1.29
CA ALA A 129 17.59 -6.19 2.08
C ALA A 129 17.73 -6.59 3.56
N ALA A 130 18.97 -6.73 4.05
CA ALA A 130 19.21 -6.83 5.49
C ALA A 130 18.79 -5.50 6.14
N GLY A 131 17.70 -5.52 6.92
CA GLY A 131 17.12 -4.33 7.51
C GLY A 131 16.43 -4.60 8.84
N SER A 132 16.17 -3.53 9.59
CA SER A 132 15.44 -3.60 10.86
C SER A 132 13.97 -4.02 10.65
N PRO A 133 13.26 -4.49 11.69
CA PRO A 133 11.83 -4.77 11.61
C PRO A 133 11.02 -3.59 11.04
N GLU A 134 11.35 -2.37 11.45
CA GLU A 134 10.72 -1.15 10.95
C GLU A 134 10.95 -0.99 9.45
N GLN A 135 12.16 -1.24 8.95
CA GLN A 135 12.46 -1.15 7.53
C GLN A 135 11.68 -2.19 6.71
N ALA A 136 11.52 -3.42 7.24
CA ALA A 136 10.69 -4.44 6.60
C ALA A 136 9.20 -4.05 6.56
N PHE A 137 8.69 -3.46 7.65
CA PHE A 137 7.35 -2.89 7.67
C PHE A 137 7.17 -1.78 6.62
N GLN A 138 8.10 -0.81 6.56
CA GLN A 138 8.03 0.29 5.60
C GLN A 138 8.10 -0.21 4.15
N ARG A 139 8.97 -1.18 3.87
CA ARG A 139 9.11 -1.77 2.54
C ARG A 139 7.87 -2.57 2.14
N GLY A 140 7.36 -3.43 3.03
CA GLY A 140 6.13 -4.16 2.78
C GLY A 140 4.98 -3.21 2.46
N PHE A 141 4.89 -2.10 3.18
CA PHE A 141 3.88 -1.07 2.93
C PHE A 141 4.07 -0.42 1.55
N ALA A 142 5.29 -0.03 1.19
CA ALA A 142 5.59 0.56 -0.11
C ALA A 142 5.20 -0.39 -1.26
N LEU A 143 5.55 -1.68 -1.16
CA LEU A 143 5.19 -2.69 -2.16
C LEU A 143 3.68 -2.89 -2.29
N GLU A 144 2.98 -2.91 -1.17
CA GLU A 144 1.52 -2.99 -1.12
C GLU A 144 0.82 -1.77 -1.74
N VAL A 145 1.40 -0.57 -1.62
CA VAL A 145 0.93 0.64 -2.30
C VAL A 145 1.18 0.55 -3.80
N LEU A 146 2.39 0.16 -4.21
CA LEU A 146 2.76 0.02 -5.63
C LEU A 146 1.92 -1.04 -6.33
N ALA A 147 1.75 -2.22 -5.73
CA ALA A 147 0.95 -3.32 -6.28
C ALA A 147 -0.51 -2.91 -6.52
N ARG A 148 -1.10 -2.11 -5.62
CA ARG A 148 -2.43 -1.53 -5.84
C ARG A 148 -2.45 -0.52 -6.98
N GLY A 149 -1.41 0.30 -7.09
CA GLY A 149 -1.22 1.21 -8.22
C GLY A 149 -1.23 0.46 -9.55
N PHE A 150 -0.46 -0.63 -9.66
CA PHE A 150 -0.40 -1.49 -10.85
C PHE A 150 -1.76 -2.13 -11.15
N LYS A 151 -2.41 -2.74 -10.15
CA LYS A 151 -3.74 -3.37 -10.33
C LYS A 151 -4.80 -2.38 -10.84
N ARG A 152 -4.79 -1.15 -10.32
CA ARG A 152 -5.71 -0.10 -10.80
C ARG A 152 -5.38 0.34 -12.22
N LEU A 153 -4.10 0.48 -12.54
CA LEU A 153 -3.64 0.85 -13.88
C LEU A 153 -4.00 -0.20 -14.92
N GLN A 154 -3.80 -1.49 -14.61
CA GLN A 154 -4.23 -2.62 -15.44
C GLN A 154 -5.75 -2.61 -15.66
N SER A 155 -6.53 -2.37 -14.61
CA SER A 155 -7.99 -2.28 -14.70
C SER A 155 -8.45 -1.13 -15.61
N GLU A 156 -7.84 0.06 -15.48
CA GLU A 156 -8.12 1.21 -16.36
C GLU A 156 -7.75 0.91 -17.83
N ALA A 157 -6.62 0.23 -18.06
CA ALA A 157 -6.22 -0.21 -19.40
C ALA A 157 -7.22 -1.22 -20.00
N GLY A 158 -7.69 -2.18 -19.20
CA GLY A 158 -8.72 -3.14 -19.62
C GLY A 158 -10.04 -2.47 -19.99
N GLN A 159 -10.50 -1.51 -19.17
CA GLN A 159 -11.74 -0.76 -19.42
C GLN A 159 -11.69 0.11 -20.68
N THR A 160 -10.50 0.57 -21.07
CA THR A 160 -10.29 1.40 -22.26
C THR A 160 -9.91 0.57 -23.51
N GLY A 161 -9.85 -0.76 -23.40
CA GLY A 161 -9.48 -1.64 -24.51
C GLY A 161 -7.98 -1.60 -24.88
N HIS A 162 -7.13 -1.16 -23.95
CA HIS A 162 -5.69 -0.98 -24.15
C HIS A 162 -4.84 -1.98 -23.34
N LEU A 163 -5.41 -3.12 -22.95
CA LEU A 163 -4.73 -4.11 -22.10
C LEU A 163 -3.45 -4.65 -22.76
N ASP A 164 -3.47 -5.02 -24.03
CA ASP A 164 -2.28 -5.54 -24.75
C ASP A 164 -1.12 -4.52 -24.78
N MET A 165 -1.45 -3.23 -24.87
CA MET A 165 -0.46 -2.16 -24.83
C MET A 165 0.07 -1.96 -23.40
N TYR A 166 -0.80 -2.07 -22.38
CA TYR A 166 -0.38 -2.06 -20.99
C TYR A 166 0.59 -3.20 -20.71
N GLU A 167 0.23 -4.45 -21.03
CA GLU A 167 1.06 -5.63 -20.75
C GLU A 167 2.42 -5.55 -21.47
N ALA A 168 2.46 -4.97 -22.67
CA ALA A 168 3.71 -4.75 -23.39
C ALA A 168 4.59 -3.65 -22.78
N LEU A 169 4.01 -2.64 -22.12
CA LEU A 169 4.73 -1.49 -21.57
C LEU A 169 4.99 -1.58 -20.06
N GLU A 170 4.23 -2.39 -19.33
CA GLU A 170 4.32 -2.58 -17.88
C GLU A 170 5.75 -2.88 -17.39
N PRO A 171 6.54 -3.78 -18.02
CA PRO A 171 7.91 -4.06 -17.58
C PRO A 171 8.80 -2.80 -17.60
N TYR A 172 8.48 -1.84 -18.47
CA TYR A 172 9.26 -0.63 -18.67
C TYR A 172 8.77 0.55 -17.83
N LEU A 173 7.85 0.33 -16.88
CA LEU A 173 7.43 1.39 -15.97
C LEU A 173 8.57 1.83 -15.04
N ALA A 174 9.41 0.89 -14.62
CA ALA A 174 10.55 1.15 -13.71
C ALA A 174 11.86 1.50 -14.44
N HIS A 175 12.04 1.07 -15.68
CA HIS A 175 13.26 1.30 -16.47
C HIS A 175 12.94 1.61 -17.93
N ASP A 176 13.78 2.40 -18.58
CA ASP A 176 13.59 2.72 -20.00
C ASP A 176 13.85 1.49 -20.88
N PRO A 177 13.08 1.30 -21.97
CA PRO A 177 13.38 0.28 -22.96
C PRO A 177 14.75 0.52 -23.60
N LEU A 178 15.50 -0.55 -23.82
CA LEU A 178 16.73 -0.56 -24.59
C LEU A 178 16.46 -0.19 -26.07
N PRO A 179 17.48 0.29 -26.80
CA PRO A 179 17.36 0.54 -28.23
C PRO A 179 16.82 -0.69 -28.97
N GLY A 180 15.83 -0.52 -29.85
CA GLY A 180 15.20 -1.61 -30.61
C GLY A 180 13.96 -2.22 -29.96
N GLN A 181 13.74 -2.04 -28.66
CA GLN A 181 12.59 -2.63 -27.97
C GLN A 181 11.25 -1.95 -28.32
N TYR A 182 11.24 -0.63 -28.56
CA TYR A 182 10.04 0.04 -29.04
C TYR A 182 9.63 -0.43 -30.44
N GLU A 183 10.61 -0.73 -31.30
CA GLU A 183 10.40 -1.25 -32.64
C GLU A 183 9.86 -2.68 -32.62
N GLU A 184 10.32 -3.51 -31.68
CA GLU A 184 9.79 -4.85 -31.47
C GLU A 184 8.35 -4.84 -30.96
N ILE A 185 8.07 -4.05 -29.92
CA ILE A 185 6.71 -3.88 -29.38
C ILE A 185 5.78 -3.30 -30.45
N GLY A 186 6.27 -2.32 -31.22
CA GLY A 186 5.52 -1.68 -32.30
C GLY A 186 5.13 -2.65 -33.41
N ARG A 187 6.03 -3.57 -33.80
CA ARG A 187 5.71 -4.64 -34.77
C ARG A 187 4.66 -5.60 -34.22
N ARG A 188 4.78 -6.01 -32.95
CA ARG A 188 3.83 -6.95 -32.32
C ARG A 188 2.42 -6.38 -32.20
N LEU A 189 2.31 -5.10 -31.84
CA LEU A 189 1.03 -4.44 -31.60
C LEU A 189 0.49 -3.66 -32.82
N ALA A 190 1.23 -3.64 -33.93
CA ALA A 190 0.97 -2.77 -35.09
C ALA A 190 0.85 -1.27 -34.73
N ILE A 191 1.67 -0.81 -33.77
CA ILE A 191 1.71 0.58 -33.29
C ILE A 191 3.06 1.22 -33.68
N ARG A 192 3.04 2.52 -34.04
CA ARG A 192 4.27 3.26 -34.34
C ARG A 192 5.14 3.43 -33.08
N PRO A 193 6.48 3.23 -33.13
CA PRO A 193 7.36 3.36 -31.97
C PRO A 193 7.21 4.67 -31.20
N LEU A 194 7.04 5.81 -31.91
CA LEU A 194 6.84 7.11 -31.28
C LEU A 194 5.56 7.18 -30.43
N ALA A 195 4.49 6.48 -30.84
CA ALA A 195 3.25 6.41 -30.08
C ALA A 195 3.46 5.61 -28.78
N LEU A 196 4.28 4.55 -28.81
CA LEU A 196 4.64 3.77 -27.62
C LEU A 196 5.47 4.59 -26.62
N VAL A 197 6.39 5.43 -27.09
CA VAL A 197 7.15 6.35 -26.22
C VAL A 197 6.21 7.31 -25.48
N LEU A 198 5.24 7.90 -26.19
CA LEU A 198 4.25 8.78 -25.57
C LEU A 198 3.30 8.03 -24.64
N ALA A 199 2.89 6.82 -25.01
CA ALA A 199 2.06 5.95 -24.19
C ALA A 199 2.78 5.59 -22.88
N LEU A 200 4.05 5.20 -22.92
CA LEU A 200 4.82 4.89 -21.71
C LEU A 200 4.96 6.10 -20.78
N LYS A 201 5.20 7.31 -21.33
CA LYS A 201 5.24 8.54 -20.54
C LYS A 201 3.91 8.80 -19.83
N ARG A 202 2.79 8.66 -20.55
CA ARG A 202 1.43 8.82 -19.97
C ARG A 202 1.14 7.75 -18.92
N LEU A 203 1.55 6.51 -19.18
CA LEU A 203 1.36 5.38 -18.28
C LEU A 203 2.12 5.58 -16.97
N ARG A 204 3.38 6.03 -17.03
CA ARG A 204 4.18 6.40 -15.83
C ARG A 204 3.54 7.55 -15.07
N GLN A 205 3.04 8.58 -15.76
CA GLN A 205 2.35 9.69 -15.11
C GLN A 205 1.08 9.22 -14.38
N ARG A 206 0.27 8.41 -15.05
CA ARG A 206 -0.95 7.86 -14.46
C ARG A 206 -0.66 6.95 -13.27
N PHE A 207 0.37 6.12 -13.37
CA PHE A 207 0.83 5.29 -12.25
C PHE A 207 1.17 6.14 -11.01
N ARG A 208 1.92 7.24 -11.17
CA ARG A 208 2.24 8.15 -10.06
C ARG A 208 0.99 8.75 -9.41
N GLU A 209 0.01 9.17 -10.23
CA GLU A 209 -1.26 9.69 -9.73
C GLU A 209 -2.03 8.64 -8.93
N LEU A 210 -2.06 7.39 -9.40
CA LEU A 210 -2.72 6.28 -8.70
C LEU A 210 -2.02 5.96 -7.37
N VAL A 211 -0.69 5.92 -7.35
CA VAL A 211 0.10 5.73 -6.13
C VAL A 211 -0.15 6.87 -5.14
N GLN A 212 -0.17 8.12 -5.63
CA GLN A 212 -0.49 9.29 -4.80
C GLN A 212 -1.90 9.19 -4.21
N GLN A 213 -2.89 8.72 -4.99
CA GLN A 213 -4.25 8.49 -4.48
C GLN A 213 -4.32 7.41 -3.41
N GLU A 214 -3.52 6.34 -3.50
CA GLU A 214 -3.43 5.33 -2.45
C GLU A 214 -2.79 5.90 -1.17
N LEU A 215 -1.73 6.71 -1.30
CA LEU A 215 -1.08 7.37 -0.16
C LEU A 215 -1.95 8.45 0.50
N MET A 216 -2.76 9.18 -0.28
CA MET A 216 -3.75 10.11 0.30
C MET A 216 -4.75 9.39 1.22
N GLY A 217 -4.98 8.09 1.01
CA GLY A 217 -5.80 7.28 1.90
C GLY A 217 -5.17 6.98 3.26
N THR A 218 -3.87 7.23 3.43
CA THR A 218 -3.10 6.88 4.65
C THR A 218 -2.65 8.08 5.48
N VAL A 219 -2.96 9.30 5.04
CA VAL A 219 -2.58 10.56 5.70
C VAL A 219 -3.78 11.39 6.10
N ALA A 220 -3.63 12.16 7.19
CA ALA A 220 -4.67 13.04 7.70
C ALA A 220 -4.78 14.36 6.92
N SER A 221 -3.70 14.79 6.25
CA SER A 221 -3.67 16.07 5.55
C SER A 221 -2.76 16.04 4.30
N PRO A 222 -2.96 16.97 3.34
CA PRO A 222 -2.12 17.08 2.15
C PRO A 222 -0.64 17.34 2.47
N GLU A 223 -0.34 18.10 3.54
CA GLU A 223 1.04 18.43 3.89
C GLU A 223 1.85 17.19 4.33
N GLN A 224 1.17 16.13 4.76
CA GLN A 224 1.78 14.86 5.15
C GLN A 224 2.05 13.95 3.94
N LEU A 225 1.44 14.22 2.79
CA LEU A 225 1.57 13.41 1.59
C LEU A 225 2.99 13.43 1.03
N ASP A 226 3.66 14.59 1.03
CA ASP A 226 5.04 14.71 0.57
C ASP A 226 6.02 13.95 1.47
N ALA A 227 5.72 13.85 2.76
CA ALA A 227 6.49 13.03 3.69
C ALA A 227 6.24 11.54 3.46
N GLU A 228 5.00 11.13 3.18
CA GLU A 228 4.67 9.75 2.78
C GLU A 228 5.37 9.33 1.49
N GLN A 229 5.31 10.16 0.44
CA GLN A 229 5.97 9.87 -0.83
C GLN A 229 7.48 9.70 -0.65
N ARG A 230 8.14 10.62 0.06
CA ARG A 230 9.58 10.50 0.34
C ARG A 230 9.92 9.22 1.09
N ALA A 231 9.10 8.84 2.05
CA ALA A 231 9.33 7.62 2.81
C ALA A 231 9.09 6.35 1.97
N LEU A 232 8.12 6.37 1.05
CA LEU A 232 7.91 5.28 0.09
C LEU A 232 9.14 5.10 -0.82
N PHE A 233 9.71 6.19 -1.34
CA PHE A 233 10.94 6.12 -2.14
C PHE A 233 12.15 5.60 -1.33
N ALA A 234 12.30 6.07 -0.09
CA ALA A 234 13.35 5.62 0.80
C ALA A 234 13.25 4.10 1.09
N ALA A 235 12.04 3.59 1.33
CA ALA A 235 11.80 2.17 1.58
C ALA A 235 12.13 1.26 0.38
N MET A 236 12.04 1.80 -0.84
CA MET A 236 12.38 1.09 -2.08
C MET A 236 13.88 1.15 -2.43
N GLY A 237 14.72 1.83 -1.63
CA GLY A 237 16.15 1.99 -1.90
C GLY A 237 16.49 3.11 -2.88
N GLY A 238 15.53 3.95 -3.25
CA GLY A 238 15.70 5.11 -4.16
C GLY A 238 16.32 6.33 -3.49
N GLY A 239 17.19 6.12 -2.49
CA GLY A 239 17.91 7.18 -1.80
C GLY A 239 19.29 7.38 -2.39
N ARG A 240 19.37 7.85 -3.65
CA ARG A 240 20.51 8.56 -4.21
C ARG A 240 20.18 9.18 -5.57
#